data_AF-A0AAW1L7B8-F1
#
_entry.id   AF-A0AAW1L7B8-F1
#
_cell.length_a   1.000
_cell.length_b   1.000
_cell.length_c   1.000
_cell.angle_alpha   90.00
_cell.angle_beta   90.00
_cell.angle_gamma   90.00
#
_symmetry.space_group_name_H-M   'P 1'
#
loop_
_entity.id
_entity.type
_entity.pdbx_description
1 polymer ?
#
loop_
_entity_poly.entity_id
_entity_poly.type
_entity_poly.pdbx_seq_one_letter_code
_entity_poly.pdbx_strand_id
1 'polypeptide(L)'
;MWSKILVCLLVGLAAASQPAWKPNTEYVYEISGRTLSGFDDKSNDRNIGIFLQGELSVRPQSDGHLSAKLRSLEYAELQDELDDGWDTEIDDSDLKYQKMPYTQQPFQLLMKNGAIYDIVVSQQVPTWEANLLKSFASQLQLDVNGENLMDSRYNQLPEGDDIDALFKTMEETVTGRVETMYELNPLPEHILQSQPELVPMDQLVKDDDDIIN
;
A
#
# COMPACT_ATOMS: atom_id res chain seq x y z
N MET A 1 -33.05 -25.19 22.08
CA MET A 1 -33.09 -24.34 20.85
C MET A 1 -32.22 -23.08 20.93
N TRP A 2 -31.79 -22.63 22.12
CA TRP A 2 -30.95 -21.41 22.25
C TRP A 2 -29.47 -21.60 21.90
N SER A 3 -28.93 -22.81 22.05
CA SER A 3 -27.53 -23.11 21.71
C SER A 3 -27.22 -23.00 20.21
N LYS A 4 -28.20 -23.28 19.33
CA LYS A 4 -28.01 -23.13 17.87
C LYS A 4 -27.96 -21.67 17.43
N ILE A 5 -28.71 -20.80 18.08
CA ILE A 5 -28.71 -19.34 17.79
C ILE A 5 -27.37 -18.72 18.20
N LEU A 6 -26.78 -19.17 19.32
CA LEU A 6 -25.49 -18.65 19.80
C LEU A 6 -24.32 -19.05 18.91
N VAL A 7 -24.35 -20.26 18.34
CA VAL A 7 -23.34 -20.72 17.36
C VAL A 7 -23.48 -19.98 16.03
N CYS A 8 -24.70 -19.73 15.54
CA CYS A 8 -24.89 -18.92 14.33
C CYS A 8 -24.46 -17.45 14.51
N LEU A 9 -24.63 -16.86 15.70
CA LEU A 9 -24.10 -15.52 16.01
C LEU A 9 -22.56 -15.50 16.06
N LEU A 10 -21.92 -16.54 16.60
CA LEU A 10 -20.45 -16.63 16.65
C LEU A 10 -19.82 -16.90 15.26
N VAL A 11 -20.47 -17.70 14.41
CA VAL A 11 -20.03 -17.94 13.03
C VAL A 11 -20.30 -16.71 12.15
N GLY A 12 -21.41 -16.00 12.36
CA GLY A 12 -21.71 -14.74 11.67
C GLY A 12 -20.77 -13.58 12.03
N LEU A 13 -20.20 -13.57 13.23
CA LEU A 13 -19.15 -12.61 13.60
C LEU A 13 -17.76 -12.98 13.03
N ALA A 14 -17.51 -14.26 12.74
CA ALA A 14 -16.23 -14.72 12.18
C ALA A 14 -16.17 -14.57 10.65
N ALA A 15 -17.31 -14.44 9.98
CA ALA A 15 -17.43 -14.20 8.54
C ALA A 15 -17.48 -12.71 8.17
N ALA A 16 -17.44 -11.80 9.15
CA ALA A 16 -17.36 -10.37 8.89
C ALA A 16 -15.89 -9.98 8.71
N SER A 17 -15.54 -9.58 7.49
CA SER A 17 -14.20 -9.26 6.97
C SER A 17 -13.34 -10.49 6.68
N GLN A 18 -13.19 -10.82 5.39
CA GLN A 18 -11.94 -11.42 4.94
C GLN A 18 -10.84 -10.40 5.26
N PRO A 19 -9.88 -10.71 6.15
CA PRO A 19 -8.83 -9.77 6.45
C PRO A 19 -7.98 -9.60 5.19
N ALA A 20 -7.72 -8.35 4.79
CA ALA A 20 -6.79 -8.03 3.69
C ALA A 20 -5.40 -8.69 3.86
N TRP A 21 -5.09 -9.15 5.08
CA TRP A 21 -3.86 -9.80 5.46
C TRP A 21 -4.13 -11.19 6.06
N LYS A 22 -3.61 -12.24 5.43
CA LYS A 22 -3.76 -13.62 5.89
C LYS A 22 -2.86 -13.91 7.10
N PRO A 23 -3.40 -14.49 8.19
CA PRO A 23 -2.60 -14.88 9.34
C PRO A 23 -1.46 -15.82 8.97
N ASN A 24 -0.30 -15.68 9.64
CA ASN A 24 0.91 -16.48 9.40
C ASN A 24 1.51 -16.35 7.99
N THR A 25 1.18 -15.29 7.25
CA THR A 25 1.75 -15.00 5.92
C THR A 25 2.74 -13.84 6.00
N GLU A 26 3.87 -13.97 5.30
CA GLU A 26 4.79 -12.86 5.04
C GLU A 26 4.61 -12.39 3.61
N TYR A 27 4.27 -11.11 3.47
CA TYR A 27 4.18 -10.42 2.19
C TYR A 27 5.50 -9.71 1.96
N VAL A 28 6.14 -9.95 0.82
CA VAL A 28 7.40 -9.30 0.44
C VAL A 28 7.15 -8.52 -0.83
N TYR A 29 7.32 -7.21 -0.75
CA TYR A 29 7.14 -6.28 -1.85
C TYR A 29 8.50 -5.77 -2.31
N GLU A 30 8.68 -5.74 -3.62
CA GLU A 30 9.76 -4.97 -4.23
C GLU A 30 9.39 -3.49 -4.18
N ILE A 31 10.35 -2.67 -3.75
CA ILE A 31 10.21 -1.23 -3.69
C ILE A 31 11.05 -0.66 -4.83
N SER A 32 10.42 0.15 -5.66
CA SER A 32 11.10 1.08 -6.56
C SER A 32 10.46 2.45 -6.43
N GLY A 33 11.27 3.49 -6.40
CA GLY A 33 10.82 4.86 -6.32
C GLY A 33 11.82 5.80 -6.96
N ARG A 34 11.32 6.85 -7.61
CA ARG A 34 12.15 7.93 -8.14
C ARG A 34 11.55 9.27 -7.82
N THR A 35 12.39 10.25 -7.56
CA THR A 35 12.04 11.66 -7.44
C THR A 35 12.96 12.44 -8.34
N LEU A 36 12.40 13.25 -9.23
CA LEU A 36 13.15 14.10 -10.16
C LEU A 36 12.81 15.57 -9.89
N SER A 37 13.81 16.42 -10.05
CA SER A 37 13.69 17.87 -10.04
C SER A 37 14.43 18.42 -11.24
N GLY A 38 13.72 19.14 -12.10
CA GLY A 38 14.27 19.76 -13.30
C GLY A 38 13.57 21.08 -13.61
N PHE A 39 14.09 21.79 -14.60
CA PHE A 39 13.40 22.93 -15.19
C PHE A 39 12.62 22.46 -16.41
N ASP A 40 11.32 22.75 -16.44
CA ASP A 40 10.46 22.53 -17.61
C ASP A 40 10.65 23.67 -18.61
N ASP A 41 11.83 23.73 -19.24
CA ASP A 41 12.12 24.63 -20.35
C ASP A 41 12.78 23.85 -21.49
N LYS A 42 12.21 23.98 -22.69
CA LYS A 42 12.53 23.24 -23.94
C LYS A 42 14.00 23.31 -24.41
N SER A 43 14.86 23.97 -23.64
CA SER A 43 16.26 24.22 -23.97
C SER A 43 17.24 23.64 -22.96
N ASN A 44 16.78 23.09 -21.84
CA ASN A 44 17.66 22.59 -20.78
C ASN A 44 16.96 21.56 -19.88
N ASP A 45 16.79 20.33 -20.39
CA ASP A 45 16.16 19.22 -19.65
C ASP A 45 17.12 18.57 -18.63
N ARG A 46 17.85 19.42 -17.90
CA ARG A 46 18.70 18.97 -16.81
C ARG A 46 17.85 18.63 -15.60
N ASN A 47 17.95 17.38 -15.22
CA ASN A 47 17.25 16.80 -14.10
C ASN A 47 18.24 16.32 -13.05
N ILE A 48 17.90 16.56 -11.79
CA ILE A 48 18.55 15.97 -10.64
C ILE A 48 17.55 15.03 -10.00
N GLY A 49 17.99 13.82 -9.68
CA GLY A 49 17.11 12.77 -9.23
C GLY A 49 17.66 11.97 -8.06
N ILE A 50 16.74 11.38 -7.30
CA ILE A 50 17.02 10.32 -6.35
C ILE A 50 16.19 9.10 -6.76
N PHE A 51 16.86 7.97 -6.91
CA PHE A 51 16.26 6.66 -7.13
C PHE A 51 16.41 5.85 -5.86
N LEU A 52 15.40 5.05 -5.54
CA LEU A 52 15.33 4.24 -4.34
C LEU A 52 14.87 2.84 -4.74
N GLN A 53 15.58 1.82 -4.26
CA GLN A 53 15.18 0.43 -4.46
C GLN A 53 15.35 -0.38 -3.17
N GLY A 54 14.58 -1.44 -3.00
CA GLY A 54 14.71 -2.35 -1.88
C GLY A 54 13.54 -3.30 -1.72
N GLU A 55 13.37 -3.84 -0.51
CA GLU A 55 12.27 -4.74 -0.18
C GLU A 55 11.53 -4.29 1.08
N LEU A 56 10.21 -4.43 1.08
CA LEU A 56 9.36 -4.28 2.26
C LEU A 56 8.74 -5.63 2.60
N SER A 57 9.06 -6.15 3.78
CA SER A 57 8.38 -7.31 4.35
C SER A 57 7.29 -6.87 5.32
N VAL A 58 6.06 -7.40 5.16
CA VAL A 58 4.89 -7.11 6.00
C VAL A 58 4.31 -8.43 6.52
N ARG A 59 3.98 -8.48 7.81
CA ARG A 59 3.40 -9.65 8.47
C ARG A 59 2.26 -9.24 9.39
N PRO A 60 1.07 -9.84 9.29
CA PRO A 60 0.02 -9.61 10.27
C PRO A 60 0.37 -10.25 11.61
N GLN A 61 0.00 -9.55 12.68
CA GLN A 61 0.14 -9.98 14.06
C GLN A 61 -1.19 -10.49 14.58
N SER A 62 -1.16 -11.27 15.67
CA SER A 62 -2.35 -11.90 16.25
C SER A 62 -3.36 -10.91 16.85
N ASP A 63 -2.95 -9.67 17.09
CA ASP A 63 -3.78 -8.57 17.59
C ASP A 63 -4.43 -7.75 16.45
N GLY A 64 -4.22 -8.15 15.18
CA GLY A 64 -4.76 -7.48 14.00
C GLY A 64 -3.91 -6.32 13.48
N HIS A 65 -2.77 -6.02 14.10
CA HIS A 65 -1.81 -5.04 13.60
C HIS A 65 -0.82 -5.67 12.62
N LEU A 66 -0.03 -4.86 11.92
CA LEU A 66 1.01 -5.34 11.01
C LEU A 66 2.39 -5.01 11.55
N SER A 67 3.32 -5.97 11.42
CA SER A 67 4.74 -5.73 11.58
C SER A 67 5.37 -5.61 10.20
N ALA A 68 6.11 -4.53 9.99
CA ALA A 68 6.80 -4.26 8.73
C ALA A 68 8.31 -4.10 8.94
N LYS A 69 9.10 -4.43 7.92
CA LYS A 69 10.55 -4.30 7.95
C LYS A 69 11.11 -4.11 6.54
N LEU A 70 11.93 -3.07 6.39
CA LEU A 70 12.72 -2.81 5.18
C LEU A 70 13.95 -3.70 5.12
N ARG A 71 14.33 -4.10 3.91
CA ARG A 71 15.56 -4.85 3.61
C ARG A 71 16.21 -4.28 2.36
N SER A 72 17.53 -4.42 2.29
CA SER A 72 18.33 -4.12 1.10
C SER A 72 18.03 -2.75 0.46
N LEU A 73 17.71 -1.74 1.29
CA LEU A 73 17.37 -0.42 0.80
C LEU A 73 18.63 0.29 0.28
N GLU A 74 18.58 0.68 -0.98
CA GLU A 74 19.65 1.36 -1.70
C GLU A 74 19.09 2.60 -2.40
N TYR A 75 19.95 3.58 -2.61
CA TYR A 75 19.60 4.77 -3.36
C TYR A 75 20.68 5.13 -4.37
N ALA A 76 20.30 5.76 -5.47
CA ALA A 76 21.22 6.34 -6.44
C ALA A 76 20.86 7.81 -6.67
N GLU A 77 21.86 8.63 -6.90
CA GLU A 77 21.68 10.01 -7.33
C GLU A 77 21.91 10.10 -8.83
N LEU A 78 21.04 10.83 -9.51
CA LEU A 78 21.14 11.12 -10.93
C LEU A 78 21.33 12.63 -11.11
N GLN A 79 22.24 13.00 -12.00
CA GLN A 79 22.32 14.36 -12.53
C GLN A 79 22.60 14.24 -14.02
N ASP A 80 21.55 14.37 -14.83
CA ASP A 80 21.64 14.14 -16.27
C ASP A 80 20.66 15.01 -17.07
N GLU A 81 20.86 15.03 -18.39
CA GLU A 81 19.91 15.55 -19.36
C GLU A 81 18.93 14.43 -19.73
N LEU A 82 17.65 14.62 -19.44
CA LEU A 82 16.59 13.63 -19.70
C LEU A 82 15.70 14.18 -20.81
N ASP A 83 15.92 13.73 -22.04
CA ASP A 83 15.24 14.24 -23.25
C ASP A 83 13.70 14.19 -23.19
N ASP A 84 13.14 13.25 -22.41
CA ASP A 84 11.69 13.10 -22.15
C ASP A 84 11.31 13.39 -20.68
N GLY A 85 12.21 14.05 -19.92
CA GLY A 85 12.00 14.46 -18.54
C GLY A 85 11.60 13.31 -17.62
N TRP A 86 10.38 13.38 -17.06
CA TRP A 86 9.86 12.33 -16.19
C TRP A 86 9.69 11.00 -16.95
N ASP A 87 9.30 11.01 -18.21
CA ASP A 87 8.97 9.79 -18.95
C ASP A 87 10.23 9.08 -19.50
N THR A 88 11.42 9.67 -19.33
CA THR A 88 12.68 9.02 -19.70
C THR A 88 12.87 7.74 -18.89
N GLU A 89 13.03 6.63 -19.60
CA GLU A 89 13.45 5.35 -19.06
C GLU A 89 14.95 5.39 -18.79
N ILE A 90 15.35 5.03 -17.58
CA ILE A 90 16.73 5.02 -17.14
C ILE A 90 17.06 3.59 -16.76
N ASP A 91 18.08 3.02 -17.40
CA ASP A 91 18.53 1.67 -17.11
C ASP A 91 19.19 1.63 -15.72
N ASP A 92 18.85 0.63 -14.90
CA ASP A 92 19.43 0.46 -13.57
C ASP A 92 20.97 0.35 -13.61
N SER A 93 21.55 -0.09 -14.73
CA SER A 93 23.00 -0.16 -14.91
C SER A 93 23.68 1.21 -15.01
N ASP A 94 22.94 2.26 -15.35
CA ASP A 94 23.42 3.65 -15.34
C ASP A 94 23.36 4.27 -13.95
N LEU A 95 22.58 3.67 -13.03
CA LEU A 95 22.42 4.12 -11.66
C LEU A 95 23.47 3.51 -10.72
N LYS A 96 24.22 4.39 -10.06
CA LYS A 96 25.23 4.00 -9.06
C LYS A 96 24.61 3.88 -7.69
N TYR A 97 23.93 2.75 -7.46
CA TYR A 97 23.29 2.46 -6.18
C TYR A 97 24.28 2.35 -5.02
N GLN A 98 23.88 2.92 -3.90
CA GLN A 98 24.60 2.95 -2.64
C GLN A 98 23.67 2.50 -1.52
N LYS A 99 24.22 1.75 -0.56
CA LYS A 99 23.43 1.30 0.60
C LYS A 99 22.94 2.49 1.41
N MET A 100 21.64 2.51 1.70
CA MET A 100 21.06 3.52 2.55
C MET A 100 21.42 3.25 4.02
N PRO A 101 21.91 4.23 4.79
CA PRO A 101 22.32 4.04 6.18
C PRO A 101 21.13 4.18 7.15
N TYR A 102 20.19 3.23 7.11
CA TYR A 102 19.01 3.19 8.00
C TYR A 102 19.21 2.19 9.16
N THR A 103 18.39 2.29 10.22
CA THR A 103 18.54 1.49 11.45
C THR A 103 18.17 0.01 11.31
N GLN A 104 17.46 -0.36 10.23
CA GLN A 104 16.98 -1.72 9.95
C GLN A 104 16.03 -2.30 11.01
N GLN A 105 15.51 -1.45 11.89
CA GLN A 105 14.55 -1.86 12.91
C GLN A 105 13.19 -2.14 12.25
N PRO A 106 12.46 -3.17 12.71
CA PRO A 106 11.06 -3.33 12.33
C PRO A 106 10.22 -2.19 12.92
N PHE A 107 9.09 -1.93 12.29
CA PHE A 107 8.07 -0.97 12.73
C PHE A 107 6.68 -1.62 12.69
N GLN A 108 5.73 -1.05 13.42
CA GLN A 108 4.35 -1.55 13.43
C GLN A 108 3.41 -0.57 12.75
N LEU A 109 2.43 -1.09 12.01
CA LEU A 109 1.29 -0.36 11.49
C LEU A 109 0.08 -0.74 12.32
N LEU A 110 -0.49 0.24 13.01
CA LEU A 110 -1.67 0.02 13.83
C LEU A 110 -2.90 0.12 12.93
N MET A 111 -3.66 -0.97 12.89
CA MET A 111 -4.83 -1.15 12.04
C MET A 111 -6.13 -0.94 12.82
N LYS A 112 -7.13 -0.35 12.15
CA LYS A 112 -8.51 -0.28 12.61
C LYS A 112 -9.44 -0.43 11.40
N ASN A 113 -10.28 -1.47 11.41
CA ASN A 113 -11.26 -1.77 10.35
C ASN A 113 -10.69 -1.79 8.91
N GLY A 114 -9.43 -2.23 8.77
CA GLY A 114 -8.72 -2.31 7.49
C GLY A 114 -7.86 -1.10 7.15
N ALA A 115 -8.03 0.03 7.84
CA ALA A 115 -7.23 1.25 7.65
C ALA A 115 -6.07 1.34 8.66
N ILE A 116 -4.94 1.91 8.25
CA ILE A 116 -3.84 2.27 9.14
C ILE A 116 -4.22 3.57 9.86
N TYR A 117 -4.14 3.60 11.18
CA TYR A 117 -4.40 4.82 11.97
C TYR A 117 -3.15 5.36 12.68
N ASP A 118 -2.10 4.56 12.84
CA ASP A 118 -0.84 5.02 13.45
C ASP A 118 0.35 4.12 13.07
N ILE A 119 1.56 4.62 13.30
CA ILE A 119 2.82 3.90 13.11
C ILE A 119 3.65 3.92 14.40
N VAL A 120 4.15 2.75 14.81
CA VAL A 120 5.03 2.62 15.97
C VAL A 120 6.44 2.30 15.50
N VAL A 121 7.39 3.18 15.82
CA VAL A 121 8.81 3.04 15.50
C VAL A 121 9.65 3.03 16.77
N SER A 122 10.85 2.44 16.71
CA SER A 122 11.80 2.52 17.82
C SER A 122 12.26 3.97 18.05
N GLN A 123 12.51 4.36 19.30
CA GLN A 123 13.08 5.66 19.66
C GLN A 123 14.49 5.89 19.09
N GLN A 124 15.18 4.84 18.65
CA GLN A 124 16.48 4.97 17.99
C GLN A 124 16.35 5.38 16.51
N VAL A 125 15.15 5.31 15.93
CA VAL A 125 14.89 5.70 14.54
C VAL A 125 14.94 7.22 14.43
N PRO A 126 15.84 7.79 13.60
CA PRO A 126 15.89 9.23 13.39
C PRO A 126 14.67 9.71 12.60
N THR A 127 14.32 10.99 12.75
CA THR A 127 13.11 11.56 12.12
C THR A 127 13.04 11.38 10.60
N TRP A 128 14.17 11.49 9.90
CA TRP A 128 14.20 11.29 8.45
C TRP A 128 13.82 9.86 8.06
N GLU A 129 14.27 8.86 8.82
CA GLU A 129 13.95 7.45 8.60
C GLU A 129 12.49 7.20 8.97
N ALA A 130 12.00 7.77 10.07
CA ALA A 130 10.58 7.68 10.42
C ALA A 130 9.67 8.25 9.31
N ASN A 131 10.07 9.34 8.66
CA ASN A 131 9.32 9.91 7.53
C ASN A 131 9.36 9.00 6.30
N LEU A 132 10.48 8.33 6.04
CA LEU A 132 10.59 7.31 5.00
C LEU A 132 9.71 6.08 5.30
N LEU A 133 9.66 5.62 6.55
CA LEU A 133 8.76 4.54 6.95
C LEU A 133 7.29 4.93 6.76
N LYS A 134 6.93 6.19 7.06
CA LYS A 134 5.59 6.73 6.80
C LYS A 134 5.25 6.77 5.32
N SER A 135 6.19 7.10 4.44
CA SER A 135 5.91 7.09 3.00
C SER A 135 5.61 5.69 2.46
N PHE A 136 6.24 4.64 3.01
CA PHE A 136 5.88 3.26 2.68
C PHE A 136 4.55 2.86 3.28
N ALA A 137 4.30 3.21 4.54
CA ALA A 137 3.00 2.96 5.18
C ALA A 137 1.85 3.60 4.40
N SER A 138 2.02 4.80 3.87
CA SER A 138 0.97 5.47 3.09
C SER A 138 0.66 4.79 1.76
N GLN A 139 1.59 4.00 1.18
CA GLN A 139 1.27 3.19 -0.01
C GLN A 139 0.40 1.97 0.33
N LEU A 140 0.41 1.54 1.60
CA LEU A 140 -0.41 0.43 2.10
C LEU A 140 -1.74 0.90 2.71
N GLN A 141 -1.96 2.21 2.78
CA GLN A 141 -3.20 2.80 3.30
C GLN A 141 -4.31 2.63 2.26
N LEU A 142 -5.28 1.77 2.58
CA LEU A 142 -6.45 1.51 1.74
C LEU A 142 -7.70 1.44 2.64
N ASP A 143 -8.48 2.52 2.68
CA ASP A 143 -9.72 2.62 3.45
C ASP A 143 -10.95 2.19 2.64
N VAL A 144 -10.87 0.98 2.07
CA VAL A 144 -11.92 0.43 1.17
C VAL A 144 -13.28 0.25 1.86
N ASN A 145 -13.30 0.17 3.18
CA ASN A 145 -14.52 0.04 3.98
C ASN A 145 -15.10 1.38 4.45
N GLY A 146 -14.43 2.50 4.17
CA GLY A 146 -14.87 3.83 4.59
C GLY A 146 -14.84 4.05 6.10
N GLU A 147 -13.82 3.55 6.82
CA GLU A 147 -13.60 3.82 8.25
C GLU A 147 -13.55 5.33 8.55
N ASN A 148 -12.96 6.12 7.64
CA ASN A 148 -12.82 7.57 7.76
C ASN A 148 -13.76 8.33 6.80
N LEU A 149 -14.93 7.78 6.51
CA LEU A 149 -15.92 8.33 5.59
C LEU A 149 -16.25 9.80 5.90
N MET A 150 -16.18 10.64 4.87
CA MET A 150 -16.65 12.02 4.90
C MET A 150 -18.11 12.09 4.45
N ASP A 151 -18.93 12.90 5.12
CA ASP A 151 -20.32 13.09 4.70
C ASP A 151 -20.39 13.72 3.30
N SER A 152 -21.09 13.04 2.39
CA SER A 152 -21.27 13.46 1.01
C SER A 152 -22.48 12.77 0.41
N ARG A 153 -23.32 13.54 -0.28
CA ARG A 153 -24.49 13.05 -1.04
C ARG A 153 -24.15 12.12 -2.20
N TYR A 154 -22.87 12.03 -2.56
CA TYR A 154 -22.37 11.23 -3.68
C TYR A 154 -21.74 9.92 -3.22
N ASN A 155 -21.64 9.68 -1.90
CA ASN A 155 -21.06 8.44 -1.40
C ASN A 155 -21.94 7.25 -1.78
N GLN A 156 -21.29 6.25 -2.35
CA GLN A 156 -21.79 4.91 -2.64
C GLN A 156 -20.74 3.97 -2.06
N LEU A 157 -21.08 3.30 -0.96
CA LEU A 157 -20.20 2.31 -0.33
C LEU A 157 -20.45 0.94 -0.96
N PRO A 158 -19.47 0.02 -0.89
CA PRO A 158 -19.70 -1.37 -1.26
C PRO A 158 -20.89 -1.97 -0.49
N GLU A 159 -21.77 -2.71 -1.18
CA GLU A 159 -22.94 -3.36 -0.58
C GLU A 159 -22.98 -4.84 -0.94
N GLY A 160 -22.90 -5.71 0.07
CA GLY A 160 -22.95 -7.16 -0.14
C GLY A 160 -21.72 -7.66 -0.89
N ASP A 161 -21.94 -8.35 -2.01
CA ASP A 161 -20.88 -8.85 -2.90
C ASP A 161 -20.49 -7.83 -3.97
N ASP A 162 -21.21 -6.70 -4.07
CA ASP A 162 -20.90 -5.63 -5.01
C ASP A 162 -19.79 -4.73 -4.43
N ILE A 163 -18.62 -4.80 -5.05
CA ILE A 163 -17.46 -4.01 -4.67
C ILE A 163 -17.42 -2.63 -5.36
N ASP A 164 -18.36 -2.34 -6.26
CA ASP A 164 -18.46 -1.02 -6.89
C ASP A 164 -18.73 0.05 -5.83
N ALA A 165 -17.87 1.06 -5.78
CA ALA A 165 -17.98 2.10 -4.78
C ALA A 165 -17.38 3.42 -5.24
N LEU A 166 -18.00 4.52 -4.81
CA LEU A 166 -17.52 5.88 -5.01
C LEU A 166 -17.75 6.67 -3.73
N PHE A 167 -16.70 6.93 -2.96
CA PHE A 167 -16.84 7.64 -1.70
C PHE A 167 -15.61 8.45 -1.33
N LYS A 168 -15.77 9.36 -0.38
CA LYS A 168 -14.71 10.23 0.12
C LYS A 168 -14.35 9.87 1.55
N THR A 169 -13.06 9.83 1.84
CA THR A 169 -12.52 9.64 3.19
C THR A 169 -11.56 10.77 3.55
N MET A 170 -11.35 10.96 4.85
CA MET A 170 -10.32 11.86 5.37
C MET A 170 -9.16 11.03 5.90
N GLU A 171 -8.04 11.02 5.19
CA GLU A 171 -6.91 10.13 5.51
C GLU A 171 -5.70 10.88 6.03
N GLU A 172 -4.95 10.22 6.92
CA GLU A 172 -3.65 10.67 7.35
C GLU A 172 -2.57 10.07 6.44
N THR A 173 -1.89 10.93 5.69
CA THR A 173 -0.79 10.54 4.80
C THR A 173 0.52 11.18 5.23
N VAL A 174 1.62 10.86 4.53
CA VAL A 174 2.93 11.49 4.79
C VAL A 174 2.91 13.01 4.58
N THR A 175 1.99 13.53 3.76
CA THR A 175 1.83 14.98 3.50
C THR A 175 0.84 15.67 4.43
N GLY A 176 0.18 14.93 5.33
CA GLY A 176 -0.79 15.43 6.30
C GLY A 176 -2.18 14.84 6.11
N ARG A 177 -3.20 15.56 6.61
CA ARG A 177 -4.61 15.16 6.52
C ARG A 177 -5.21 15.63 5.21
N VAL A 178 -5.69 14.69 4.40
CA VAL A 178 -6.16 14.97 3.04
C VAL A 178 -7.53 14.33 2.79
N GLU A 179 -8.31 14.97 1.93
CA GLU A 179 -9.52 14.35 1.35
C GLU A 179 -9.07 13.38 0.25
N THR A 180 -9.37 12.09 0.44
CA THR A 180 -9.11 11.03 -0.53
C THR A 180 -10.43 10.58 -1.15
N MET A 181 -10.46 10.41 -2.47
CA MET A 181 -11.62 9.85 -3.18
C MET A 181 -11.28 8.44 -3.64
N TYR A 182 -12.13 7.49 -3.25
CA TYR A 182 -12.07 6.11 -3.71
C TYR A 182 -13.06 5.91 -4.85
N GLU A 183 -12.59 5.26 -5.92
CA GLU A 183 -13.40 4.73 -7.01
C GLU A 183 -13.02 3.26 -7.19
N LEU A 184 -13.84 2.37 -6.66
CA LEU A 184 -13.63 0.92 -6.71
C LEU A 184 -14.46 0.37 -7.87
N ASN A 185 -13.82 -0.42 -8.75
CA ASN A 185 -14.47 -1.12 -9.85
C ASN A 185 -13.88 -2.53 -9.97
N PRO A 186 -14.68 -3.58 -10.24
CA PRO A 186 -14.16 -4.90 -10.52
C PRO A 186 -13.36 -4.88 -11.83
N LEU A 187 -12.30 -5.68 -11.85
CA LEU A 187 -11.55 -5.90 -13.08
C LEU A 187 -12.42 -6.70 -14.07
N PRO A 188 -12.63 -6.20 -15.30
CA PRO A 188 -13.41 -6.94 -16.30
C PRO A 188 -12.79 -8.31 -16.62
N GLU A 189 -13.62 -9.35 -16.80
CA GLU A 189 -13.16 -10.72 -17.07
C GLU A 189 -12.15 -10.82 -18.23
N HIS A 190 -12.34 -10.04 -19.30
CA HIS A 190 -11.43 -10.06 -20.46
C HIS A 190 -10.03 -9.53 -20.13
N ILE A 191 -9.91 -8.62 -19.16
CA ILE A 191 -8.61 -8.15 -18.65
C ILE A 191 -7.98 -9.26 -17.81
N LEU A 192 -8.75 -9.90 -16.93
CA LEU A 192 -8.28 -11.03 -16.11
C LEU A 192 -7.73 -12.18 -16.96
N GLN A 193 -8.38 -12.47 -18.10
CA GLN A 193 -7.95 -13.51 -19.02
C GLN A 193 -6.70 -13.13 -19.84
N SER A 194 -6.49 -11.85 -20.12
CA SER A 194 -5.39 -11.38 -20.98
C SER A 194 -4.15 -10.97 -20.19
N GLN A 195 -4.31 -10.55 -18.93
CA GLN A 195 -3.27 -10.06 -18.02
C GLN A 195 -3.45 -10.71 -16.64
N PRO A 196 -3.27 -12.04 -16.53
CA PRO A 196 -3.45 -12.77 -15.28
C PRO A 196 -2.48 -12.32 -14.17
N GLU A 197 -1.40 -11.62 -14.51
CA GLU A 197 -0.48 -11.01 -13.55
C GLU A 197 -1.10 -9.88 -12.71
N LEU A 198 -2.24 -9.32 -13.11
CA LEU A 198 -2.93 -8.25 -12.39
C LEU A 198 -3.73 -8.74 -11.18
N VAL A 199 -3.97 -10.05 -11.06
CA VAL A 199 -4.66 -10.65 -9.91
C VAL A 199 -3.66 -11.14 -8.85
N PRO A 200 -4.07 -11.17 -7.56
CA PRO A 200 -3.23 -11.69 -6.50
C PRO A 200 -2.69 -13.07 -6.86
N MET A 201 -1.39 -13.32 -6.58
CA MET A 201 -0.75 -14.61 -6.87
C MET A 201 -1.63 -15.78 -6.40
N ASP A 202 -1.82 -16.82 -7.21
CA ASP A 202 -2.69 -17.99 -6.93
C ASP A 202 -2.52 -18.57 -5.51
N GLN A 203 -1.33 -18.45 -4.93
CA GLN A 203 -1.00 -18.91 -3.58
C GLN A 203 -1.72 -18.11 -2.49
N LEU A 204 -2.06 -16.84 -2.76
CA LEU A 204 -2.87 -15.98 -1.91
C LEU A 204 -4.37 -16.21 -2.11
N VAL A 205 -4.79 -16.87 -3.18
CA VAL A 205 -6.20 -17.18 -3.47
C VAL A 205 -6.61 -18.56 -2.91
N LYS A 206 -5.64 -19.47 -2.71
CA LYS A 206 -5.85 -20.92 -2.46
C LYS A 206 -6.58 -21.38 -1.19
N ASP A 207 -7.18 -20.48 -0.41
CA ASP A 207 -8.06 -20.86 0.70
C ASP A 207 -9.48 -20.37 0.39
N ASP A 208 -10.27 -21.20 -0.30
CA ASP A 208 -11.76 -21.18 -0.39
C ASP A 208 -12.50 -19.85 -0.63
N ASP A 209 -11.82 -18.80 -1.06
CA ASP A 209 -12.45 -17.55 -1.44
C ASP A 209 -12.63 -17.55 -2.96
N ASP A 210 -13.87 -17.80 -3.39
CA ASP A 210 -14.32 -17.50 -4.74
C ASP A 210 -13.79 -16.11 -5.10
N ILE A 211 -12.99 -16.04 -6.16
CA ILE A 211 -12.74 -14.79 -6.87
C ILE A 211 -14.15 -14.27 -7.16
N ILE A 212 -14.51 -13.16 -6.53
CA ILE A 212 -15.79 -12.49 -6.74
C ILE A 212 -15.81 -12.19 -8.25
N ASN A 213 -16.55 -13.01 -9.00
CA ASN A 213 -16.90 -12.80 -10.40
C ASN A 213 -18.20 -11.99 -10.44
#